data_AF-A0A8T4Q974-F1
#
_entry.id   AF-A0A8T4Q974-F1
#
_cell.length_a   1.000
_cell.length_b   1.000
_cell.length_c   1.000
_cell.angle_alpha   90.00
_cell.angle_beta   90.00
_cell.angle_gamma   90.00
#
_symmetry.space_group_name_H-M   'P 1'
#
loop_
_entity.id
_entity.type
_entity.pdbx_description
1 polymer ?
#
loop_
_entity_poly.entity_id
_entity_poly.type
_entity_poly.pdbx_seq_one_letter_code
_entity_poly.pdbx_strand_id
1 'polypeptide(L)' 'MVKQVYLCEMCSFAYPRKEMAKGCEDWCRKHQGCNIEITTSAVGVLKPV' A
#
# COMPACT_ATOMS: atom_id res chain seq x y z
N MET A 1 -5.47 -16.46 -12.65
CA MET A 1 -4.61 -16.64 -11.45
C MET A 1 -4.76 -15.40 -10.58
N VAL A 2 -5.34 -15.50 -9.38
CA VAL A 2 -5.49 -14.36 -8.47
C VAL A 2 -4.17 -14.18 -7.73
N LYS A 3 -3.40 -13.14 -8.05
CA LYS A 3 -2.22 -12.77 -7.25
C LYS A 3 -2.74 -12.14 -5.96
N GLN A 4 -2.46 -12.78 -4.82
CA GLN A 4 -2.70 -12.14 -3.53
C GLN A 4 -1.78 -10.93 -3.40
N VAL A 5 -2.40 -9.77 -3.24
CA VAL A 5 -1.73 -8.51 -2.96
C VAL A 5 -2.31 -7.95 -1.68
N TYR A 6 -1.48 -7.23 -0.94
CA TYR A 6 -1.84 -6.60 0.31
C TYR A 6 -2.07 -5.12 0.05
N LEU A 7 -3.21 -4.61 0.46
CA LEU A 7 -3.60 -3.22 0.20
C LEU A 7 -3.34 -2.39 1.45
N CYS A 8 -2.90 -1.16 1.24
CA CYS A 8 -3.01 -0.13 2.27
C CYS A 8 -4.42 0.45 2.20
N GLU A 9 -5.19 0.35 3.29
CA GLU A 9 -6.57 0.86 3.33
C GLU A 9 -6.65 2.39 3.25
N MET A 10 -5.57 3.10 3.59
CA MET A 10 -5.51 4.56 3.58
C MET A 10 -5.30 5.16 2.18
N CYS A 11 -4.47 4.51 1.36
CA CYS A 11 -4.06 5.05 0.06
C CYS A 11 -4.34 4.13 -1.13
N SER A 12 -4.87 2.94 -0.86
CA SER A 12 -5.29 1.93 -1.83
C SER A 12 -4.18 1.40 -2.76
N PHE A 13 -2.92 1.60 -2.37
CA PHE A 13 -1.78 0.96 -3.02
C PHE A 13 -1.72 -0.53 -2.69
N ALA A 14 -1.50 -1.34 -3.71
CA ALA A 14 -1.33 -2.77 -3.62
C ALA A 14 0.16 -3.13 -3.54
N TYR A 15 0.48 -4.04 -2.62
CA TYR A 15 1.84 -4.49 -2.34
C TYR A 15 1.95 -6.00 -2.46
N PRO A 16 3.12 -6.52 -2.84
CA PRO A 16 3.32 -7.97 -2.98
C PRO A 16 3.47 -8.68 -1.63
N ARG A 17 3.68 -7.91 -0.54
CA ARG A 17 3.99 -8.40 0.80
C ARG A 17 3.19 -7.64 1.85
N LYS A 18 2.77 -8.34 2.90
CA LYS A 18 1.96 -7.78 3.99
C LYS A 18 2.71 -6.71 4.77
N GLU A 19 4.02 -6.90 4.94
CA GLU A 19 4.90 -5.99 5.69
C GLU A 19 5.00 -4.62 4.99
N MET A 20 4.98 -4.61 3.65
CA MET A 20 5.00 -3.38 2.85
C MET A 20 3.68 -2.61 3.00
N ALA A 21 2.55 -3.32 2.88
CA ALA A 21 1.23 -2.71 3.08
C ALA A 21 1.08 -2.16 4.50
N LYS A 22 1.48 -2.94 5.51
CA LYS A 22 1.44 -2.51 6.92
C LYS A 22 2.36 -1.31 7.17
N GLY A 23 3.58 -1.32 6.66
CA GLY A 23 4.49 -0.19 6.77
C GLY A 23 3.96 1.07 6.09
N CYS A 24 3.29 0.92 4.94
CA CYS A 24 2.60 2.01 4.27
C CYS A 24 1.44 2.55 5.12
N GLU A 25 0.61 1.69 5.70
CA GLU A 25 -0.49 2.08 6.59
C GLU A 25 0.00 2.82 7.83
N ASP A 26 1.00 2.27 8.52
CA ASP A 26 1.57 2.87 9.72
C ASP A 26 2.15 4.27 9.41
N TRP A 27 2.81 4.40 8.25
CA TRP A 27 3.30 5.69 7.79
C TRP A 27 2.18 6.66 7.43
N CYS A 28 1.18 6.20 6.68
CA CYS A 28 0.03 7.01 6.28
C CYS A 28 -0.74 7.52 7.50
N ARG A 29 -0.92 6.68 8.53
CA ARG A 29 -1.56 7.08 9.80
C ARG A 29 -0.74 8.13 10.55
N LYS A 30 0.59 8.04 10.53
CA LYS A 30 1.47 8.95 11.28
C LYS A 30 1.69 10.29 10.58
N HIS A 31 1.83 10.30 9.25
CA HIS A 31 2.21 11.49 8.48
C HIS A 31 1.09 12.05 7.60
N GLN A 32 -0.10 11.43 7.59
CA GLN A 32 -1.24 11.77 6.72
C GLN A 32 -0.88 11.80 5.21
N GLY A 33 0.15 11.07 4.81
CA GLY A 33 0.63 11.00 3.42
C GLY A 33 1.40 9.70 3.19
N CYS A 34 1.59 9.31 1.93
CA CYS A 34 2.31 8.09 1.58
C CYS A 34 3.83 8.28 1.66
N ASN A 35 4.54 7.24 2.13
CA ASN A 35 6.00 7.21 2.02
C ASN A 35 6.39 6.84 0.58
N ILE A 36 7.09 7.73 -0.12
CA ILE A 36 7.54 7.51 -1.50
C ILE A 36 8.37 6.23 -1.62
N GLU A 37 9.29 5.96 -0.68
CA GLU A 37 10.15 4.77 -0.71
C GLU A 37 9.32 3.48 -0.70
N ILE A 38 8.30 3.42 0.15
CA ILE A 38 7.39 2.26 0.23
C ILE A 38 6.54 2.20 -1.04
N THR A 39 6.03 3.35 -1.51
CA THR A 39 5.17 3.44 -2.70
C THR A 39 5.88 2.95 -3.97
N THR A 40 7.20 3.10 -4.07
CA THR A 40 8.01 2.53 -5.16
C THR A 40 7.92 1.00 -5.25
N SER A 41 7.63 0.33 -4.14
CA SER A 41 7.44 -1.13 -4.08
C SER A 41 6.00 -1.56 -4.38
N ALA A 42 5.10 -0.62 -4.68
CA ALA A 42 3.73 -0.95 -5.01
C ALA A 42 3.64 -1.63 -6.38
N VAL A 43 2.81 -2.66 -6.45
CA VAL A 43 2.55 -3.44 -7.67
C VAL A 43 1.29 -2.98 -8.40
N GLY A 44 0.57 -1.98 -7.85
CA GLY A 44 -0.60 -1.37 -8.46
C GLY A 44 -1.33 -0.45 -7.48
N VAL A 45 -2.38 0.21 -7.97
CA VAL A 45 -3.33 0.99 -7.17
C VAL A 45 -4.72 0.48 -7.50
N LEU A 46 -5.46 0.05 -6.48
CA LEU A 46 -6.88 -0.25 -6.65
C LEU A 46 -7.66 1.00 -6.28
N LYS A 47 -8.02 1.81 -7.27
CA LYS A 47 -9.02 2.86 -7.04
C LYS A 47 -10.39 2.19 -6.85
N PRO A 48 -11.11 2.44 -5.76
CA PRO A 48 -12.52 2.08 -5.72
C PRO A 48 -13.23 2.87 -6.82
N VAL A 49 -13.99 2.14 -7.65
CA VAL A 49 -14.88 2.66 -8.70
C VAL A 49 -15.99 3.48 -8.07
#